data_AF-A0AAW6YLW3-F1
#
_entry.id   AF-A0AAW6YLW3-F1
#
_cell.length_a   1.000
_cell.length_b   1.000
_cell.length_c   1.000
_cell.angle_alpha   90.00
_cell.angle_beta   90.00
_cell.angle_gamma   90.00
#
_symmetry.space_group_name_H-M   'P 1'
#
loop_
_entity.id
_entity.type
_entity.pdbx_description
1 polymer ?
#
loop_
_entity_poly.entity_id
_entity_poly.type
_entity_poly.pdbx_seq_one_letter_code
_entity_poly.pdbx_strand_id
1 'polypeptide(L)' 'TAIFDVILMQRASRRQGTHSVKNRSAVSGGGRKPWRQKGTGRARQGSIRAPQWVGGGRAFGPTPRSYSYKLPRKVRRLAL' A
#
# COMPACT_ATOMS: atom_id res chain seq x y z
N THR A 1 1.46 -10.43 27.92
CA THR A 1 2.32 -11.42 28.62
C THR A 1 3.38 -11.90 27.65
N ALA A 2 4.57 -12.30 28.11
CA ALA A 2 5.68 -12.68 27.22
C ALA A 2 5.30 -13.76 26.18
N ILE A 3 4.45 -14.72 26.56
CA ILE A 3 3.91 -15.76 25.66
C ILE A 3 3.09 -15.16 24.51
N PHE A 4 2.16 -14.25 24.84
CA PHE A 4 1.30 -13.61 23.85
C PHE A 4 2.11 -12.83 22.81
N ASP A 5 3.10 -12.05 23.27
CA ASP A 5 3.94 -11.23 22.39
C ASP A 5 4.76 -12.10 21.44
N VAL A 6 5.31 -13.22 21.93
CA VAL A 6 6.07 -14.17 21.11
C VAL A 6 5.19 -14.87 20.07
N ILE A 7 3.97 -15.27 20.42
CA ILE A 7 3.01 -15.87 19.48
C ILE A 7 2.64 -14.86 18.38
N LEU A 8 2.38 -13.60 18.73
CA LEU A 8 2.09 -12.55 17.76
C LEU A 8 3.27 -12.31 16.82
N MET A 9 4.50 -12.25 17.36
CA MET A 9 5.71 -12.06 16.56
C MET A 9 5.93 -13.23 15.59
N GLN A 10 5.74 -14.46 16.03
CA GLN A 10 5.84 -15.64 15.18
C GLN A 10 4.78 -15.63 14.07
N ARG A 11 3.52 -15.34 14.40
CA ARG A 11 2.44 -15.26 13.41
C ARG A 11 2.66 -14.14 12.40
N ALA A 12 3.09 -12.96 12.86
CA ALA A 12 3.41 -11.84 11.98
C ALA A 12 4.56 -12.18 11.03
N SER A 13 5.63 -12.81 11.54
CA SER A 13 6.81 -13.19 10.75
C SER A 13 6.53 -14.26 9.69
N ARG A 14 5.48 -15.07 9.87
CA ARG A 14 5.03 -16.07 8.88
C ARG A 14 4.23 -15.47 7.71
N ARG A 15 3.82 -14.19 7.79
CA ARG A 15 3.06 -13.52 6.71
C ARG A 15 4.01 -13.11 5.58
N GLN A 16 3.68 -13.51 4.35
CA GLN A 16 4.50 -13.19 3.17
C GLN A 16 4.35 -11.76 2.67
N GLY A 17 3.17 -11.15 2.83
CA GLY A 17 2.93 -9.77 2.43
C GLY A 17 3.08 -9.48 0.94
N THR A 18 2.59 -10.36 0.08
CA THR A 18 2.70 -10.30 -1.39
C THR A 18 1.66 -9.41 -2.08
N HIS A 19 0.75 -8.81 -1.32
CA HIS A 19 -0.32 -7.99 -1.88
C HIS A 19 0.22 -6.67 -2.44
N SER A 20 -0.16 -6.35 -3.68
CA SER A 20 0.26 -5.14 -4.38
C SER A 20 -0.87 -4.58 -5.23
N VAL A 21 -0.92 -3.25 -5.39
CA VAL A 21 -1.78 -2.58 -6.37
C VAL A 21 -1.00 -1.51 -7.12
N LYS A 22 -1.49 -1.12 -8.29
CA LYS A 22 -0.90 -0.04 -9.08
C LYS A 22 -1.36 1.31 -8.55
N ASN A 23 -0.40 2.17 -8.21
CA ASN A 23 -0.64 3.60 -8.00
C ASN A 23 -0.78 4.32 -9.36
N ARG A 24 -1.11 5.62 -9.34
CA ARG A 24 -1.32 6.41 -10.57
C ARG A 24 -0.12 6.46 -11.51
N SER A 25 1.11 6.25 -11.01
CA SER A 25 2.31 6.21 -11.85
C SER A 25 2.54 4.84 -12.48
N ALA A 26 2.12 3.74 -11.83
CA ALA A 26 2.25 2.38 -12.33
C ALA A 26 1.12 1.93 -13.28
N VAL A 27 -0.02 2.63 -13.30
CA VAL A 27 -1.10 2.38 -14.28
C VAL A 27 -0.67 2.83 -15.68
N SER A 28 -1.00 2.07 -16.72
CA SER A 28 -0.70 2.38 -18.14
C SER A 28 -1.62 3.48 -18.70
N GLY A 29 -1.21 4.14 -19.80
CA GLY A 29 -2.02 5.12 -20.57
C GLY A 29 -2.35 6.46 -19.87
N GLY A 30 -2.03 7.62 -20.42
CA GLY A 30 -2.15 8.90 -19.71
C GLY A 30 -1.00 9.82 -20.11
N GLY A 31 -0.49 10.64 -19.18
CA GLY A 31 0.64 11.55 -19.44
C GLY A 31 0.22 12.86 -20.13
N ARG A 32 -0.64 12.78 -21.15
CA ARG A 32 -1.27 13.96 -21.73
C ARG A 32 -2.41 14.46 -20.85
N LYS A 33 -2.46 15.78 -20.64
CA LYS A 33 -3.57 16.43 -19.94
C LYS A 33 -4.88 16.19 -20.71
N PRO A 34 -5.96 15.72 -20.07
CA PRO A 34 -7.20 15.36 -20.76
C PRO A 34 -7.86 16.52 -21.51
N TRP A 35 -7.81 17.74 -20.95
CA TRP A 35 -8.31 18.96 -21.59
C TRP A 35 -7.61 20.22 -21.06
N ARG A 36 -7.85 21.35 -21.74
CA ARG A 36 -7.34 22.66 -21.38
C ARG A 36 -7.76 23.05 -19.95
N GLN A 37 -6.94 23.84 -19.27
CA GLN A 37 -7.16 24.22 -17.86
C GLN A 37 -8.42 25.07 -17.61
N LYS A 38 -8.87 25.82 -18.62
CA LYS A 38 -10.01 26.76 -18.59
C LYS A 38 -10.73 26.71 -19.96
N GLY A 39 -11.94 27.28 -20.01
CA GLY A 39 -12.72 27.42 -21.26
C GLY A 39 -13.49 26.18 -21.70
N THR A 40 -13.66 25.17 -20.83
CA THR A 40 -14.31 23.89 -21.19
C THR A 40 -15.62 23.63 -20.42
N GLY A 41 -15.95 24.43 -19.41
CA GLY A 41 -17.10 24.18 -18.51
C GLY A 41 -16.98 22.93 -17.62
N ARG A 42 -15.92 22.12 -17.77
CA ARG A 42 -15.70 20.88 -17.03
C ARG A 42 -14.84 21.10 -15.79
N ALA A 43 -14.93 20.18 -14.83
CA ALA A 43 -13.99 20.11 -13.72
C ALA A 43 -12.54 20.00 -14.22
N ARG A 44 -11.59 20.54 -13.46
CA ARG A 44 -10.16 20.53 -13.83
C ARG A 44 -9.58 19.13 -13.66
N GLN A 45 -8.78 18.69 -14.63
CA GLN A 45 -8.14 17.39 -14.59
C GLN A 45 -6.68 17.45 -15.05
N GLY A 46 -5.84 16.66 -14.39
CA GLY A 46 -4.42 16.54 -14.70
C GLY A 46 -4.06 15.25 -15.45
N SER A 47 -4.78 14.16 -15.20
CA SER A 47 -4.53 12.86 -15.82
C SER A 47 -5.78 11.99 -15.72
N ILE A 48 -5.98 11.10 -16.70
CA ILE A 48 -7.01 10.05 -16.65
C ILE A 48 -6.67 8.93 -15.64
N ARG A 49 -5.43 8.87 -15.15
CA ARG A 49 -4.98 7.85 -14.16
C ARG A 49 -5.25 8.24 -12.70
N ALA A 50 -5.91 9.37 -12.44
CA ALA A 50 -6.15 9.83 -11.08
C ALA A 50 -7.17 8.92 -10.35
N PRO A 51 -7.09 8.77 -9.02
CA PRO A 51 -7.79 7.72 -8.27
C PRO A 51 -9.31 7.77 -8.34
N GLN A 52 -9.89 8.94 -8.61
CA GLN A 52 -11.34 9.11 -8.78
C GLN A 52 -11.86 8.61 -10.14
N TRP A 53 -10.98 8.36 -11.11
CA TRP A 53 -11.37 7.82 -12.41
C TRP A 53 -11.47 6.29 -12.35
N VAL A 54 -12.45 5.74 -13.07
CA VAL A 54 -12.52 4.30 -13.32
C VAL A 54 -11.29 3.88 -14.12
N GLY A 55 -10.60 2.82 -13.66
CA GLY A 55 -9.31 2.40 -14.23
C GLY A 55 -8.11 3.23 -13.78
N GLY A 56 -8.31 4.24 -12.91
CA GLY A 56 -7.24 5.02 -12.29
C GLY A 56 -6.43 4.23 -11.26
N GLY A 57 -5.30 4.80 -10.83
CA GLY A 57 -4.45 4.18 -9.82
C GLY A 57 -4.98 4.35 -8.40
N ARG A 58 -4.71 3.39 -7.51
CA ARG A 58 -5.13 3.45 -6.09
C ARG A 58 -4.15 4.30 -5.27
N ALA A 59 -4.67 5.20 -4.44
CA ALA A 59 -3.84 6.15 -3.66
C ALA A 59 -3.13 5.48 -2.45
N PHE A 60 -3.86 4.72 -1.63
CA PHE A 60 -3.34 4.07 -0.42
C PHE A 60 -3.65 2.57 -0.43
N GLY A 61 -3.26 1.90 -1.50
CA GLY A 61 -3.41 0.45 -1.57
C GLY A 61 -2.26 -0.31 -0.91
N PRO A 62 -2.41 -1.63 -0.75
CA PRO A 62 -1.35 -2.46 -0.19
C PRO A 62 -0.11 -2.44 -1.08
N THR A 63 1.05 -2.41 -0.44
CA THR A 63 2.37 -2.60 -1.05
C THR A 63 3.02 -3.86 -0.49
N PRO A 64 3.81 -4.59 -1.28
CA PRO A 64 4.57 -5.71 -0.76
C PRO A 64 5.48 -5.29 0.39
N ARG A 65 5.37 -5.95 1.54
CA ARG A 65 6.13 -5.60 2.75
C ARG A 65 6.32 -6.79 3.67
N SER A 66 7.39 -6.75 4.46
CA SER A 66 7.56 -7.66 5.60
C SER A 66 6.69 -7.23 6.78
N TYR A 67 6.12 -8.21 7.48
CA TYR A 67 5.45 -8.03 8.78
C TYR A 67 6.32 -8.48 9.96
N SER A 68 7.55 -8.93 9.70
CA SER A 68 8.44 -9.40 10.74
C SER A 68 8.94 -8.25 11.63
N TYR A 69 9.00 -8.53 12.93
CA TYR A 69 9.61 -7.64 13.92
C TYR A 69 10.36 -8.49 14.94
N LYS A 70 11.31 -7.88 15.65
CA LYS A 70 12.19 -8.59 16.59
C LYS A 70 11.79 -8.26 18.03
N LEU A 71 11.73 -9.29 18.87
CA LEU A 71 11.62 -9.16 20.33
C LEU A 71 13.00 -9.40 20.99
N PRO A 72 13.27 -8.80 22.16
CA PRO A 72 14.50 -9.07 22.91
C PRO A 72 14.68 -10.58 23.19
N ARG A 73 15.93 -11.05 23.13
CA ARG A 73 16.25 -12.48 23.35
C ARG A 73 15.78 -12.99 24.72
N LYS A 74 15.85 -12.13 25.75
CA LYS A 74 15.38 -12.44 27.11
C LYS A 74 13.87 -12.73 27.14
N VAL A 75 13.06 -11.91 26.46
CA VAL A 75 11.60 -12.10 26.37
C VAL A 75 11.25 -13.36 25.60
N ARG A 76 11.99 -13.66 24.52
CA ARG A 76 11.81 -14.90 23.76
C ARG A 76 12.13 -16.14 24.58
N ARG A 77 13.18 -16.09 25.41
CA ARG A 77 13.55 -17.19 26.31
C ARG A 77 12.55 -17.36 27.45
N LEU A 78 12.01 -16.27 27.99
CA LEU A 78 10.99 -16.30 29.05
C LEU A 78 9.67 -16.94 28.60
N ALA A 79 9.38 -16.91 27.30
CA ALA A 79 8.15 -17.43 26.71
C ALA A 79 8.26 -18.87 26.17
N LEU A 80 9.46 -19.46 26.19
CA LEU A 80 9.75 -20.84 25.81
C LEU A 80 9.79 -21.71 27.06
#